data_AF-A0A952CGR4-F1
#
_entry.id   AF-A0A952CGR4-F1
#
_cell.length_a   1.000
_cell.length_b   1.000
_cell.length_c   1.000
_cell.angle_alpha   90.00
_cell.angle_beta   90.00
_cell.angle_gamma   90.00
#
_symmetry.space_group_name_H-M   'P 1'
#
loop_
_entity.id
_entity.type
_entity.pdbx_description
1 polymer ?
#
loop_
_entity_poly.entity_id
_entity_poly.type
_entity_poly.pdbx_seq_one_letter_code
_entity_poly.pdbx_strand_id
1 'polypeptide(L)'
;MMELALTGIGIVLCAITWRGMWKPSTLDTARDRLFDLRDRQVRGWFLEHGIPLDHPIYVALRDLLNGMLKNTDTLTFSHVVWLLAWAEEHPDIEARRRKILEARFATDDPRLKQLVREVRENASGVMFAYVIESSPAALFFALMGAIAVFVARACRWVITVFRNGGGMVRAPLRTHLAAALLTCATLMGLTSRATAQATMEEKAFSVQYPA
;
A
#
# COMPACT_ATOMS: atom_id res chain seq x y z
N MET A 1 32.34 27.54 -4.48
CA MET A 1 31.91 27.81 -3.09
C MET A 1 30.45 28.27 -3.02
N MET A 2 30.04 29.31 -3.74
CA MET A 2 28.65 29.81 -3.72
C MET A 2 27.62 28.75 -4.13
N GLU A 3 27.86 27.99 -5.20
CA GLU A 3 26.95 26.92 -5.67
C GLU A 3 26.73 25.82 -4.63
N LEU A 4 27.81 25.42 -3.94
CA LEU A 4 27.74 24.42 -2.88
C LEU A 4 26.90 24.93 -1.70
N ALA A 5 27.06 26.21 -1.33
CA ALA A 5 26.27 26.84 -0.26
C ALA A 5 24.78 26.90 -0.63
N LEU A 6 24.45 27.33 -1.86
CA LEU A 6 23.07 27.38 -2.33
C LEU A 6 22.44 25.98 -2.38
N THR A 7 23.20 24.96 -2.82
CA THR A 7 22.75 23.57 -2.83
C THR A 7 22.45 23.06 -1.41
N GLY A 8 23.34 23.35 -0.45
CA GLY A 8 23.13 23.00 0.95
C GLY A 8 21.86 23.63 1.53
N ILE A 9 21.62 24.91 1.25
CA ILE A 9 20.40 25.62 1.67
C ILE A 9 19.16 24.96 1.04
N GLY A 10 19.21 24.61 -0.25
CA GLY A 10 18.12 23.92 -0.94
C GLY A 10 17.77 22.58 -0.29
N ILE A 11 18.77 21.76 0.04
CA ILE A 11 18.56 20.46 0.70
C ILE A 11 17.90 20.65 2.08
N VAL A 12 18.37 21.62 2.86
CA VAL A 12 17.80 21.91 4.19
C VAL A 12 16.35 22.38 4.07
N LEU A 13 16.03 23.28 3.13
CA LEU A 13 14.67 23.73 2.88
C LEU A 13 13.75 22.57 2.45
N CYS A 14 14.20 21.72 1.53
CA CYS A 14 13.45 20.51 1.15
C CYS A 14 13.20 19.59 2.35
N ALA A 15 14.18 19.38 3.22
CA ALA A 15 14.02 18.56 4.43
C ALA A 15 13.01 19.17 5.42
N ILE A 16 13.02 20.49 5.60
CA ILE A 16 12.08 21.21 6.45
C ILE A 16 10.66 21.12 5.89
N THR A 17 10.45 21.42 4.60
CA THR A 17 9.15 21.29 3.94
C THR A 17 8.64 19.86 3.99
N TRP A 18 9.50 18.88 3.77
CA TRP A 18 9.14 17.47 3.84
C TRP A 18 8.64 17.07 5.23
N ARG A 19 9.42 17.41 6.27
CA ARG A 19 9.13 16.99 7.65
C ARG A 19 7.98 17.79 8.27
N GLY A 20 7.91 19.09 7.97
CA GLY A 20 6.98 20.03 8.60
C GLY A 20 5.63 20.16 7.89
N MET A 21 5.58 19.89 6.58
CA MET A 21 4.36 20.08 5.79
C MET A 21 3.93 18.78 5.10
N TRP A 22 4.80 18.21 4.27
CA TRP A 22 4.43 17.06 3.43
C TRP A 22 4.03 15.83 4.26
N LYS A 23 4.90 15.36 5.15
CA LYS A 23 4.64 14.16 5.95
C LYS A 23 3.36 14.28 6.82
N PRO A 24 3.12 15.39 7.54
CA PRO A 24 1.85 15.60 8.24
C PRO A 24 0.63 15.58 7.32
N SER A 25 0.66 16.28 6.18
CA SER A 25 -0.48 16.30 5.25
C SER A 25 -0.77 14.91 4.66
N THR A 26 0.26 14.12 4.36
CA THR A 26 0.11 12.73 3.93
C THR A 26 -0.47 11.83 5.03
N LEU A 27 -0.10 12.07 6.31
CA LEU A 27 -0.67 11.34 7.45
C LEU A 27 -2.16 11.63 7.59
N ASP A 28 -2.56 12.90 7.51
CA ASP A 28 -3.96 13.30 7.63
C ASP A 28 -4.78 12.73 6.48
N THR A 29 -4.26 12.80 5.25
CA THR A 29 -4.90 12.19 4.07
C THR A 29 -5.11 10.68 4.24
N ALA A 30 -4.13 9.96 4.81
CA ALA A 30 -4.25 8.53 5.07
C ALA A 30 -5.30 8.23 6.16
N ARG A 31 -5.33 9.02 7.23
CA ARG A 31 -6.33 8.90 8.29
C ARG A 31 -7.74 9.16 7.79
N ASP A 32 -7.95 10.21 7.01
CA ASP A 32 -9.26 10.53 6.43
C ASP A 32 -9.78 9.39 5.55
N ARG A 33 -8.92 8.81 4.70
CA ARG A 33 -9.28 7.65 3.88
C ARG A 33 -9.64 6.41 4.72
N LEU A 34 -8.92 6.16 5.80
CA LEU A 34 -9.23 5.05 6.72
C LEU A 34 -10.53 5.31 7.51
N PHE A 35 -10.80 6.55 7.91
CA PHE A 35 -12.06 6.94 8.55
C PHE A 35 -13.25 6.77 7.59
N ASP A 36 -13.11 7.23 6.34
CA ASP A 36 -14.14 7.05 5.30
C ASP A 36 -14.39 5.56 5.03
N LEU A 37 -13.33 4.75 4.95
CA LEU A 37 -13.45 3.30 4.77
C LEU A 37 -14.23 2.64 5.93
N ARG A 38 -13.99 3.09 7.17
CA ARG A 38 -14.70 2.59 8.36
C ARG A 38 -16.17 3.02 8.38
N ASP A 39 -16.41 4.33 8.23
CA ASP A 39 -17.71 4.92 8.54
C ASP A 39 -18.67 4.88 7.34
N ARG A 40 -18.16 5.09 6.12
CA ARG A 40 -19.00 5.06 4.90
C ARG A 40 -19.10 3.68 4.31
N GLN A 41 -17.97 2.99 4.12
CA GLN A 41 -17.98 1.69 3.44
C GLN A 41 -18.38 0.56 4.38
N VAL A 42 -17.67 0.32 5.49
CA VAL A 42 -17.97 -0.81 6.39
C VAL A 42 -19.30 -0.61 7.11
N ARG A 43 -19.45 0.46 7.88
CA ARG A 43 -20.69 0.71 8.64
C ARG A 43 -21.89 0.92 7.72
N GLY A 44 -21.72 1.66 6.62
CA GLY A 44 -22.78 1.88 5.64
C GLY A 44 -23.30 0.57 5.05
N TRP A 45 -22.40 -0.33 4.65
CA TRP A 45 -22.78 -1.62 4.07
C TRP A 45 -23.59 -2.50 5.05
N PHE A 46 -23.17 -2.58 6.32
CA PHE A 46 -23.91 -3.36 7.33
C PHE A 46 -25.31 -2.80 7.58
N LEU A 47 -25.45 -1.47 7.69
CA LEU A 47 -26.74 -0.81 7.87
C LEU A 47 -27.66 -0.99 6.66
N GLU A 48 -27.12 -0.86 5.45
CA GLU A 48 -27.86 -1.03 4.19
C GLU A 48 -28.42 -2.46 4.05
N HIS A 49 -27.67 -3.47 4.51
CA HIS A 49 -28.07 -4.87 4.44
C HIS A 49 -28.86 -5.34 5.67
N GLY A 50 -29.16 -4.46 6.63
CA GLY A 50 -29.89 -4.81 7.85
C GLY A 50 -29.13 -5.77 8.78
N ILE A 51 -27.81 -5.83 8.68
CA ILE A 51 -26.96 -6.67 9.53
C ILE A 51 -26.55 -5.86 10.75
N PRO A 52 -26.71 -6.38 11.98
CA PRO A 52 -26.45 -5.62 13.19
C PRO A 52 -24.94 -5.31 13.35
N LEU A 53 -24.63 -4.17 13.96
CA LEU A 53 -23.26 -3.69 14.16
C LEU A 53 -22.50 -4.40 15.30
N ASP A 54 -23.09 -5.41 15.91
CA ASP A 54 -22.43 -6.35 16.82
C ASP A 54 -21.96 -7.63 16.09
N HIS A 55 -22.24 -7.75 14.79
CA HIS A 55 -21.85 -8.89 13.98
C HIS A 55 -20.31 -9.09 14.03
N PRO A 56 -19.81 -10.32 14.25
CA PRO A 56 -18.37 -10.57 14.46
C PRO A 56 -17.46 -10.01 13.36
N ILE A 57 -17.88 -10.12 12.10
CA ILE A 57 -17.13 -9.57 10.95
C ILE A 57 -17.06 -8.04 10.99
N TYR A 58 -18.13 -7.35 11.38
CA TYR A 58 -18.11 -5.90 11.51
C TYR A 58 -17.12 -5.48 12.60
N VAL A 59 -17.19 -6.14 13.77
CA VAL A 59 -16.28 -5.86 14.89
C VAL A 59 -14.83 -6.09 14.45
N ALA A 60 -14.53 -7.21 13.79
CA ALA A 60 -13.19 -7.52 13.31
C ALA A 60 -12.66 -6.50 12.28
N LEU A 61 -13.50 -6.04 11.33
CA LEU A 61 -13.11 -5.02 10.35
C LEU A 61 -12.90 -3.65 11.00
N ARG A 62 -13.78 -3.27 11.93
CA ARG A 62 -13.65 -2.02 12.69
C ARG A 62 -12.37 -2.01 13.51
N ASP A 63 -12.07 -3.12 14.18
CA ASP A 63 -10.88 -3.26 15.01
C ASP A 63 -9.61 -3.23 14.17
N LEU A 64 -9.61 -3.86 12.99
CA LEU A 64 -8.54 -3.75 11.99
C LEU A 64 -8.29 -2.28 11.58
N LEU A 65 -9.33 -1.56 11.16
CA LEU A 65 -9.21 -0.18 10.68
C LEU A 65 -8.76 0.77 11.79
N ASN A 66 -9.29 0.61 13.01
CA ASN A 66 -8.84 1.37 14.17
C ASN A 66 -7.38 1.06 14.53
N GLY A 67 -6.96 -0.20 14.42
CA GLY A 67 -5.57 -0.59 14.58
C GLY A 67 -4.66 0.07 13.55
N MET A 68 -5.09 0.16 12.28
CA MET A 68 -4.35 0.87 11.24
C MET A 68 -4.28 2.38 11.51
N LEU A 69 -5.39 3.02 11.87
CA LEU A 69 -5.45 4.45 12.24
C LEU A 69 -4.50 4.81 13.38
N LYS A 70 -4.44 3.95 14.41
CA LYS A 70 -3.54 4.12 15.56
C LYS A 70 -2.07 3.96 15.17
N ASN A 71 -1.76 3.10 14.21
CA ASN A 71 -0.40 2.75 13.85
C ASN A 71 0.14 3.47 12.60
N THR A 72 -0.67 4.28 11.91
CA THR A 72 -0.26 4.93 10.66
C THR A 72 1.02 5.74 10.83
N ASP A 73 1.12 6.53 11.89
CA ASP A 73 2.28 7.41 12.14
C ASP A 73 3.57 6.67 12.55
N THR A 74 3.44 5.51 13.19
CA THR A 74 4.57 4.67 13.61
C THR A 74 5.06 3.71 12.53
N LEU A 75 4.33 3.57 11.42
CA LEU A 75 4.71 2.69 10.32
C LEU A 75 5.65 3.44 9.37
N THR A 76 6.94 3.11 9.43
CA THR A 76 7.96 3.65 8.54
C THR A 76 8.31 2.66 7.43
N PHE A 77 8.89 3.15 6.33
CA PHE A 77 9.37 2.30 5.25
C PHE A 77 10.40 1.26 5.73
N SER A 78 11.37 1.67 6.55
CA SER A 78 12.37 0.74 7.10
C SER A 78 11.74 -0.36 7.96
N HIS A 79 10.70 -0.02 8.73
CA HIS A 79 9.97 -1.00 9.53
C HIS A 79 9.24 -2.01 8.63
N VAL A 80 8.59 -1.55 7.56
CA VAL A 80 7.96 -2.45 6.58
C VAL A 80 8.99 -3.38 5.94
N VAL A 81 10.13 -2.86 5.48
CA VAL A 81 11.21 -3.69 4.90
C VAL A 81 11.72 -4.72 5.89
N TRP A 82 11.95 -4.32 7.15
CA TRP A 82 12.39 -5.22 8.21
C TRP A 82 11.36 -6.32 8.49
N LEU A 83 10.06 -5.98 8.58
CA LEU A 83 9.00 -6.97 8.80
C LEU A 83 8.90 -7.97 7.64
N LEU A 84 9.06 -7.51 6.40
CA LEU A 84 9.06 -8.36 5.23
C LEU A 84 10.23 -9.35 5.24
N ALA A 85 11.45 -8.86 5.52
CA ALA A 85 12.63 -9.71 5.66
C ALA A 85 12.46 -10.72 6.82
N TRP A 86 11.95 -10.26 7.97
CA TRP A 86 11.69 -11.11 9.12
C TRP A 86 10.65 -12.21 8.81
N ALA A 87 9.59 -11.88 8.06
CA ALA A 87 8.56 -12.85 7.67
C ALA A 87 9.10 -13.91 6.69
N GLU A 88 10.03 -13.53 5.80
CA GLU A 88 10.74 -14.48 4.93
C GLU A 88 11.63 -15.45 5.73
N GLU A 89 12.27 -14.95 6.79
CA GLU A 89 13.09 -15.77 7.70
C GLU A 89 12.25 -16.69 8.62
N HIS A 90 10.99 -16.32 8.90
CA HIS A 90 10.13 -17.02 9.87
C HIS A 90 8.77 -17.47 9.27
N PRO A 91 8.77 -18.32 8.22
CA PRO A 91 7.56 -18.68 7.48
C PRO A 91 6.50 -19.39 8.36
N ASP A 92 6.92 -20.18 9.35
CA ASP A 92 6.00 -20.89 10.24
C ASP A 92 5.22 -19.93 11.16
N ILE A 93 5.89 -18.88 11.65
CA ILE A 93 5.25 -17.87 12.51
C ILE A 93 4.27 -17.04 11.69
N GLU A 94 4.68 -16.64 10.49
CA GLU A 94 3.83 -15.92 9.54
C GLU A 94 2.60 -16.76 9.16
N ALA A 95 2.77 -18.05 8.86
CA ALA A 95 1.65 -18.95 8.56
C ALA A 95 0.67 -19.08 9.75
N ARG A 96 1.19 -19.17 10.98
CA ARG A 96 0.35 -19.20 12.20
C ARG A 96 -0.41 -17.89 12.38
N ARG A 97 0.25 -16.74 12.20
CA ARG A 97 -0.37 -15.41 12.30
C ARG A 97 -1.48 -15.23 11.26
N ARG A 98 -1.19 -15.60 10.02
CA ARG A 98 -2.17 -15.58 8.92
C ARG A 98 -3.39 -16.43 9.24
N LYS A 99 -3.20 -17.63 9.77
CA LYS A 99 -4.32 -18.49 10.17
C LYS A 99 -5.19 -17.88 11.27
N ILE A 100 -4.58 -17.25 12.29
CA ILE A 100 -5.32 -16.55 13.35
C ILE A 100 -6.13 -15.38 12.77
N LEU A 101 -5.51 -14.64 11.85
CA LEU A 101 -6.14 -13.52 11.18
C LEU A 101 -7.30 -13.94 10.29
N GLU A 102 -7.11 -14.95 9.46
CA GLU A 102 -8.15 -15.54 8.59
C GLU A 102 -9.32 -16.09 9.42
N ALA A 103 -9.05 -16.70 10.57
CA ALA A 103 -10.10 -17.20 11.47
C ALA A 103 -11.01 -16.08 11.99
N ARG A 104 -10.49 -14.87 12.23
CA ARG A 104 -11.31 -13.71 12.66
C ARG A 104 -12.28 -13.22 11.58
N PHE A 105 -11.97 -13.49 10.32
CA PHE A 105 -12.77 -13.09 9.17
C PHE A 105 -13.49 -14.25 8.50
N ALA A 106 -13.50 -15.43 9.12
CA ALA A 106 -14.18 -16.61 8.61
C ALA A 106 -15.70 -16.38 8.62
N THR A 107 -16.32 -16.56 7.46
CA THR A 107 -17.76 -16.48 7.26
C THR A 107 -18.14 -17.36 6.08
N ASP A 108 -19.35 -17.88 6.04
CA ASP A 108 -19.84 -18.65 4.89
C ASP A 108 -20.53 -17.77 3.85
N ASP A 109 -20.93 -16.54 4.22
CA ASP A 109 -21.60 -15.61 3.32
C ASP A 109 -20.61 -15.07 2.27
N PRO A 110 -20.83 -15.33 0.97
CA PRO A 110 -19.96 -14.84 -0.09
C PRO A 110 -19.91 -13.31 -0.17
N ARG A 111 -20.98 -12.61 0.20
CA ARG A 111 -21.04 -11.14 0.19
C ARG A 111 -20.13 -10.55 1.27
N LEU A 112 -20.17 -11.12 2.48
CA LEU A 112 -19.27 -10.74 3.55
C LEU A 112 -17.81 -11.08 3.23
N LYS A 113 -17.52 -12.23 2.58
CA LYS A 113 -16.17 -12.55 2.10
C LYS A 113 -15.65 -11.49 1.14
N GLN A 114 -16.47 -11.06 0.18
CA GLN A 114 -16.10 -10.03 -0.76
C GLN A 114 -15.85 -8.68 -0.06
N LEU A 115 -16.76 -8.26 0.83
CA LEU A 115 -16.59 -7.03 1.62
C LEU A 115 -15.29 -7.05 2.42
N VAL A 116 -15.02 -8.15 3.14
CA VAL A 116 -13.78 -8.33 3.90
C VAL A 116 -12.57 -8.16 3.00
N ARG A 117 -12.55 -8.81 1.83
CA ARG A 117 -11.44 -8.71 0.88
C ARG A 117 -11.24 -7.26 0.43
N GLU A 118 -12.30 -6.59 -0.01
CA GLU A 118 -12.25 -5.21 -0.52
C GLU A 118 -11.78 -4.22 0.55
N VAL A 119 -12.32 -4.32 1.76
CA VAL A 119 -11.95 -3.43 2.87
C VAL A 119 -10.49 -3.64 3.24
N ARG A 120 -10.03 -4.90 3.37
CA ARG A 120 -8.63 -5.20 3.70
C ARG A 120 -7.68 -4.71 2.60
N GLU A 121 -8.00 -4.96 1.34
CA GLU A 121 -7.21 -4.49 0.19
C GLU A 121 -7.11 -2.97 0.12
N ASN A 122 -8.23 -2.26 0.35
CA ASN A 122 -8.28 -0.80 0.35
C ASN A 122 -7.49 -0.22 1.54
N ALA A 123 -7.67 -0.80 2.73
CA ALA A 123 -6.99 -0.34 3.94
C ALA A 123 -5.47 -0.50 3.82
N SER A 124 -5.00 -1.66 3.36
CA SER A 124 -3.58 -1.86 3.07
C SER A 124 -3.07 -0.93 1.98
N GLY A 125 -3.85 -0.69 0.92
CA GLY A 125 -3.50 0.28 -0.12
C GLY A 125 -3.26 1.68 0.42
N VAL A 126 -4.12 2.16 1.33
CA VAL A 126 -3.96 3.47 2.00
C VAL A 126 -2.68 3.50 2.85
N MET A 127 -2.42 2.44 3.61
CA MET A 127 -1.22 2.35 4.45
C MET A 127 0.07 2.27 3.61
N PHE A 128 0.06 1.57 2.47
CA PHE A 128 1.21 1.53 1.54
C PHE A 128 1.48 2.88 0.92
N ALA A 129 0.43 3.57 0.46
CA ALA A 129 0.55 4.91 -0.09
C ALA A 129 1.18 5.85 0.95
N TYR A 130 0.69 5.83 2.20
CA TYR A 130 1.28 6.60 3.30
C TYR A 130 2.77 6.29 3.51
N VAL A 131 3.15 5.01 3.61
CA VAL A 131 4.54 4.60 3.87
C VAL A 131 5.48 5.07 2.74
N ILE A 132 5.02 4.99 1.50
CA ILE A 132 5.80 5.43 0.33
C ILE A 132 5.91 6.95 0.31
N GLU A 133 4.79 7.65 0.43
CA GLU A 133 4.71 9.11 0.36
C GLU A 133 5.36 9.81 1.56
N SER A 134 5.49 9.13 2.71
CA SER A 134 6.12 9.69 3.92
C SER A 134 7.63 9.39 4.04
N SER A 135 8.19 8.59 3.13
CA SER A 135 9.60 8.17 3.12
C SER A 135 10.33 8.60 1.85
N PRO A 136 11.30 9.53 1.92
CA PRO A 136 12.12 9.92 0.77
C PRO A 136 12.85 8.75 0.11
N ALA A 137 13.32 7.79 0.93
CA ALA A 137 13.97 6.57 0.43
C ALA A 137 12.97 5.70 -0.35
N ALA A 138 11.75 5.56 0.14
CA ALA A 138 10.72 4.80 -0.57
C ALA A 138 10.36 5.45 -1.90
N LEU A 139 10.20 6.78 -1.94
CA LEU A 139 9.99 7.53 -3.19
C LEU A 139 11.15 7.34 -4.16
N PHE A 140 12.40 7.39 -3.68
CA PHE A 140 13.57 7.17 -4.50
C PHE A 140 13.56 5.77 -5.13
N PHE A 141 13.33 4.71 -4.35
CA PHE A 141 13.24 3.35 -4.87
C PHE A 141 12.04 3.15 -5.80
N ALA A 142 10.89 3.76 -5.50
CA ALA A 142 9.71 3.74 -6.37
C ALA A 142 10.01 4.40 -7.73
N LEU A 143 10.71 5.53 -7.73
CA LEU A 143 11.15 6.22 -8.95
C LEU A 143 12.13 5.36 -9.76
N MET A 144 13.14 4.77 -9.11
CA MET A 144 14.10 3.88 -9.76
C MET A 144 13.40 2.65 -10.37
N GLY A 145 12.47 2.05 -9.64
CA GLY A 145 11.64 0.96 -10.14
C GLY A 145 10.80 1.36 -11.37
N ALA A 146 10.17 2.53 -11.33
CA ALA A 146 9.40 3.06 -12.45
C ALA A 146 10.27 3.30 -13.70
N ILE A 147 11.48 3.84 -13.53
CA ILE A 147 12.45 4.03 -14.62
C ILE A 147 12.86 2.66 -15.19
N ALA A 148 13.20 1.69 -14.36
CA ALA A 148 13.59 0.35 -14.80
C ALA A 148 12.50 -0.32 -15.65
N VAL A 149 11.23 -0.19 -15.24
CA VAL A 149 10.07 -0.69 -16.02
C VAL A 149 9.97 -0.03 -17.36
N PHE A 150 10.05 1.30 -17.36
CA PHE A 150 9.93 2.09 -18.56
C PHE A 150 10.99 1.69 -19.57
N VAL A 151 12.25 1.55 -19.12
CA VAL A 151 13.36 1.06 -19.94
C VAL A 151 13.10 -0.35 -20.45
N ALA A 152 12.71 -1.30 -19.57
CA ALA A 152 12.42 -2.67 -19.98
C ALA A 152 11.28 -2.76 -21.01
N ARG A 153 10.29 -1.88 -20.93
CA ARG A 153 9.23 -1.77 -21.93
C ARG A 153 9.70 -1.16 -23.23
N ALA A 154 10.48 -0.07 -23.18
CA ALA A 154 11.06 0.53 -24.36
C ALA A 154 11.93 -0.49 -25.11
N CYS A 155 12.77 -1.24 -24.41
CA CYS A 155 13.57 -2.33 -24.99
C CYS A 155 12.69 -3.40 -25.64
N ARG A 156 11.64 -3.89 -24.94
CA ARG A 156 10.71 -4.87 -25.52
C ARG A 156 10.01 -4.34 -26.77
N TRP A 157 9.57 -3.09 -26.75
CA TRP A 157 8.94 -2.44 -27.89
C TRP A 157 9.90 -2.34 -29.08
N VAL A 158 11.13 -1.88 -28.84
CA VAL A 158 12.19 -1.83 -29.86
C VAL A 158 12.44 -3.22 -30.46
N ILE A 159 12.61 -4.24 -29.63
CA ILE A 159 12.79 -5.64 -30.08
C ILE A 159 11.60 -6.09 -30.94
N THR A 160 10.36 -5.80 -30.54
CA THR A 160 9.18 -6.18 -31.33
C THR A 160 9.11 -5.46 -32.67
N VAL A 161 9.49 -4.19 -32.74
CA VAL A 161 9.51 -3.41 -34.00
C VAL A 161 10.55 -3.96 -34.96
N PHE A 162 11.76 -4.28 -34.47
CA PHE A 162 12.81 -4.90 -35.29
C PHE A 162 12.45 -6.32 -35.73
N ARG A 163 11.86 -7.14 -34.85
CA ARG A 163 11.51 -8.53 -35.16
C ARG A 163 10.36 -8.65 -36.18
N ASN A 164 9.43 -7.70 -36.18
CA ASN A 164 8.24 -7.75 -37.04
C ASN A 164 8.39 -6.99 -38.37
N GLY A 165 9.62 -6.63 -38.78
CA GLY A 165 9.88 -6.15 -40.14
C GLY A 165 9.19 -4.82 -40.51
N GLY A 166 9.19 -3.82 -39.62
CA GLY A 166 8.93 -2.43 -40.01
C GLY A 166 7.48 -2.04 -40.35
N GLY A 167 6.49 -2.86 -40.03
CA GLY A 167 5.09 -2.43 -40.04
C GLY A 167 4.78 -1.58 -38.79
N MET A 168 4.91 -0.25 -38.90
CA MET A 168 4.63 0.69 -37.82
C MET A 168 3.12 0.70 -37.47
N VAL A 169 2.65 -0.27 -36.67
CA VAL A 169 1.30 -0.23 -36.10
C VAL A 169 1.29 0.86 -35.03
N ARG A 170 0.73 2.02 -35.36
CA ARG A 170 0.54 3.15 -34.45
C ARG A 170 -0.40 2.74 -33.31
N ALA A 171 0.16 2.20 -32.23
CA ALA A 171 -0.58 2.11 -30.97
C ALA A 171 -0.70 3.54 -30.40
N PRO A 172 -1.90 4.00 -30.03
CA PRO A 172 -2.10 5.35 -29.51
C PRO A 172 -1.37 5.53 -28.18
N LEU A 173 -0.73 6.68 -27.97
CA LEU A 173 0.07 7.02 -26.77
C LEU A 173 -0.63 6.68 -25.43
N ARG A 174 -1.97 6.74 -25.41
CA ARG A 174 -2.82 6.38 -24.27
C ARG A 174 -2.67 4.93 -23.81
N THR A 175 -2.51 3.96 -24.72
CA THR A 175 -2.33 2.54 -24.33
C THR A 175 -0.97 2.30 -23.67
N HIS A 176 0.05 3.05 -24.06
CA HIS A 176 1.38 2.98 -23.43
C HIS A 176 1.40 3.62 -22.04
N LEU A 177 0.69 4.74 -21.85
CA LEU A 177 0.56 5.39 -20.55
C LEU A 177 -0.21 4.52 -19.54
N ALA A 178 -1.32 3.91 -19.97
CA ALA A 178 -2.12 3.01 -19.13
C ALA A 178 -1.32 1.77 -18.71
N ALA A 179 -0.54 1.18 -19.62
CA ALA A 179 0.33 0.05 -19.30
C ALA A 179 1.48 0.42 -18.33
N ALA A 180 2.06 1.62 -18.47
CA ALA A 180 3.08 2.12 -17.56
C ALA A 180 2.53 2.30 -16.13
N LEU A 181 1.35 2.91 -16.00
CA LEU A 181 0.65 3.05 -14.71
C LEU A 181 0.29 1.70 -14.09
N LEU A 182 -0.23 0.77 -14.89
CA LEU A 182 -0.58 -0.58 -14.42
C LEU A 182 0.65 -1.35 -13.90
N THR A 183 1.86 -1.05 -14.40
CA THR A 183 3.07 -1.78 -14.01
C THR A 183 3.84 -1.12 -12.88
N CYS A 184 3.76 0.20 -12.73
CA CYS A 184 4.12 0.85 -11.48
C CYS A 184 3.26 0.30 -10.32
N ALA A 185 1.97 0.04 -10.57
CA ALA A 185 1.10 -0.62 -9.60
C ALA A 185 1.54 -2.07 -9.29
N THR A 186 2.02 -2.84 -10.28
CA THR A 186 2.51 -4.22 -10.03
C THR A 186 3.88 -4.26 -9.34
N LEU A 187 4.75 -3.27 -9.54
CA LEU A 187 6.10 -3.27 -8.94
C LEU A 187 6.17 -2.69 -7.52
N MET A 188 5.14 -1.98 -7.10
CA MET A 188 4.87 -1.82 -5.67
C MET A 188 4.51 -3.15 -4.97
N GLY A 189 4.39 -4.25 -5.71
CA GLY A 189 4.18 -5.62 -5.23
C GLY A 189 5.41 -6.54 -5.30
N LEU A 190 6.61 -6.03 -4.98
CA LEU A 190 7.83 -6.86 -4.82
C LEU A 190 7.85 -7.71 -3.53
N THR A 191 6.81 -7.62 -2.73
CA THR A 191 6.35 -8.69 -1.86
C THR A 191 4.93 -9.03 -2.30
N SER A 192 4.51 -10.30 -2.16
CA SER A 192 3.14 -10.65 -2.55
C SER A 192 2.22 -9.65 -1.86
N ARG A 193 1.31 -8.98 -2.59
CA ARG A 193 0.38 -7.98 -2.02
C ARG A 193 -0.27 -8.51 -0.75
N ALA A 194 -0.46 -9.84 -0.68
CA ALA A 194 -0.87 -10.60 0.49
C ALA A 194 0.11 -10.59 1.67
N THR A 195 1.42 -10.77 1.48
CA THR A 195 2.44 -10.66 2.55
C THR A 195 2.49 -9.25 3.09
N ALA A 196 2.54 -8.26 2.18
CA ALA A 196 2.61 -6.85 2.53
C ALA A 196 1.35 -6.41 3.31
N GLN A 197 0.19 -6.85 2.84
CA GLN A 197 -1.10 -6.70 3.53
C GLN A 197 -1.11 -7.39 4.90
N ALA A 198 -0.67 -8.66 4.97
CA ALA A 198 -0.63 -9.43 6.21
C ALA A 198 0.25 -8.76 7.27
N THR A 199 1.41 -8.22 6.88
CA THR A 199 2.29 -7.45 7.77
C THR A 199 1.62 -6.21 8.34
N MET A 200 0.84 -5.48 7.52
CA MET A 200 0.11 -4.29 7.98
C MET A 200 -1.03 -4.64 8.92
N GLU A 201 -1.77 -5.70 8.59
CA GLU A 201 -2.85 -6.22 9.41
C GLU A 201 -2.32 -6.73 10.76
N GLU A 202 -1.17 -7.42 10.76
CA GLU A 202 -0.52 -7.86 12.00
C GLU A 202 -0.22 -6.69 12.94
N LYS A 203 0.41 -5.63 12.44
CA LYS A 203 0.73 -4.47 13.27
C LYS A 203 -0.53 -3.78 13.80
N ALA A 204 -1.60 -3.76 13.01
CA ALA A 204 -2.89 -3.25 13.47
C ALA A 204 -3.42 -4.06 14.68
N PHE A 205 -3.25 -5.38 14.68
CA PHE A 205 -3.74 -6.25 15.76
C PHE A 205 -2.80 -6.39 16.97
N SER A 206 -1.48 -6.31 16.80
CA SER A 206 -0.51 -6.48 17.89
C SER A 206 -0.65 -5.41 19.00
N VAL A 207 -1.20 -4.24 18.66
CA VAL A 207 -1.44 -3.15 19.61
C VAL A 207 -2.73 -3.32 20.43
N GLN A 208 -3.72 -4.06 19.92
CA GLN A 208 -4.97 -4.33 20.64
C GLN A 208 -4.85 -5.55 21.57
N TYR A 209 -3.95 -6.47 21.25
CA TYR A 209 -3.77 -7.72 22.00
C TYR A 209 -2.26 -7.97 22.20
N PRO A 210 -1.63 -7.32 23.20
CA PRO A 210 -0.26 -7.65 23.57
C PRO A 210 -0.21 -9.12 24.03
N ALA A 211 0.79 -9.85 23.54
CA ALA A 211 1.02 -11.26 23.85
C ALA A 211 1.24 -11.51 25.34
#